data_AF-A0A7S1V187-F1
#
_entry.id   AF-A0A7S1V187-F1
#
_cell.length_a   1.000
_cell.length_b   1.000
_cell.length_c   1.000
_cell.angle_alpha   90.00
_cell.angle_beta   90.00
_cell.angle_gamma   90.00
#
_symmetry.space_group_name_H-M   'P 1'
#
loop_
_entity.id
_entity.type
_entity.pdbx_description
1 polymer ?
#
loop_
_entity_poly.entity_id
_entity_poly.type
_entity_poly.pdbx_seq_one_letter_code
_entity_poly.pdbx_strand_id
1 'polypeptide(L)'
;YRAYTLKDFEKDADGRCVKFSFMNKVSERAIRRTSINSLSDLTKIVSTSSLTEAIESDDSNLLLTEHKEKISPTTLRTGVFAVVESLDDFANPSSFASTMKKFSSSSQSPVNVLYVIVKAGFTGESETDALAEKCEQIVDSLSTEMEASGVRRISFLLDQKSEGEIQEQMSPAVLTYRCPNYREESLYRNIFPSQVYHLDLNR
;
A
#
# COMPACT_ATOMS: atom_id res chain seq x y z
N TYR A 1 1.33 8.10 -2.71
CA TYR A 1 0.16 8.58 -1.94
C TYR A 1 -0.64 9.74 -2.55
N ARG A 2 -0.42 10.16 -3.80
CA ARG A 2 -1.16 11.30 -4.40
C ARG A 2 -2.67 11.07 -4.55
N ALA A 3 -3.11 9.81 -4.69
CA ALA A 3 -4.51 9.40 -4.76
C ALA A 3 -5.24 9.36 -3.39
N TYR A 4 -4.58 9.76 -2.30
CA TYR A 4 -5.10 9.66 -0.93
C TYR A 4 -5.10 11.01 -0.24
N THR A 5 -6.03 11.19 0.70
CA THR A 5 -6.01 12.31 1.65
C THR A 5 -5.18 11.87 2.85
N LEU A 6 -4.12 12.60 3.16
CA LEU A 6 -3.19 12.31 4.26
C LEU A 6 -3.50 13.20 5.47
N LYS A 7 -3.38 12.65 6.68
CA LYS A 7 -3.61 13.31 7.97
C LYS A 7 -2.62 12.78 9.02
N ASP A 8 -2.54 13.46 10.16
CA ASP A 8 -1.93 12.94 11.39
C ASP A 8 -0.50 12.41 11.22
N PHE A 9 0.38 13.25 10.65
CA PHE A 9 1.79 12.92 10.48
C PHE A 9 2.53 13.02 11.81
N GLU A 10 3.08 11.89 12.24
CA GLU A 10 3.89 11.76 13.45
C GLU A 10 5.25 11.17 13.06
N LYS A 11 6.34 11.81 13.49
CA LYS A 11 7.70 11.32 13.31
C LYS A 11 8.30 11.02 14.67
N ASP A 12 8.91 9.85 14.81
CA ASP A 12 9.61 9.50 16.05
C ASP A 12 10.83 10.41 16.26
N ALA A 13 11.22 10.63 17.53
CA ALA A 13 12.35 11.49 17.89
C ALA A 13 13.64 11.09 17.17
N ASP A 14 13.85 9.79 16.99
CA ASP A 14 15.03 9.20 16.36
C ASP A 14 14.96 9.25 14.83
N GLY A 15 13.83 9.68 14.28
CA GLY A 15 13.54 9.78 12.85
C GLY A 15 13.48 8.44 12.11
N ARG A 16 13.50 7.32 12.83
CA ARG A 16 13.43 5.96 12.26
C ARG A 16 12.04 5.54 11.86
N CYS A 17 11.00 6.15 12.43
CA CYS A 17 9.62 5.83 12.09
C CYS A 17 8.83 7.10 11.73
N VAL A 18 8.00 7.00 10.70
CA VAL A 18 7.00 8.00 10.33
C VAL A 18 5.65 7.33 10.24
N LYS A 19 4.71 7.76 11.06
CA LYS A 19 3.31 7.34 11.05
C LYS A 19 2.46 8.42 10.41
N PHE A 20 1.45 8.00 9.68
CA PHE A 20 0.46 8.89 9.08
C PHE A 20 -0.86 8.16 8.95
N SER A 21 -1.95 8.92 8.93
CA SER A 21 -3.28 8.41 8.62
C SER A 21 -3.68 8.80 7.21
N PHE A 22 -4.43 7.93 6.54
CA PHE A 22 -4.87 8.20 5.18
C PHE A 22 -6.22 7.58 4.85
N MET A 23 -6.90 8.20 3.88
CA MET A 23 -8.17 7.75 3.33
C MET A 23 -8.10 7.85 1.81
N ASN A 24 -8.89 7.04 1.11
CA ASN A 24 -9.01 7.20 -0.34
C ASN A 24 -9.61 8.59 -0.61
N LYS A 25 -9.06 9.31 -1.59
CA LYS A 25 -9.78 10.48 -2.10
C LYS A 25 -11.11 9.98 -2.68
N VAL A 26 -12.20 10.67 -2.33
CA VAL A 26 -13.45 10.51 -3.08
C VAL A 26 -13.08 10.86 -4.51
N SER A 27 -13.19 9.90 -5.43
CA SER A 27 -12.83 10.19 -6.81
C SER A 27 -13.79 11.27 -7.30
N GLU A 28 -13.25 12.44 -7.63
CA GLU A 28 -13.87 13.34 -8.59
C GLU A 28 -13.79 12.63 -9.96
N ARG A 29 -14.59 11.57 -10.13
CA ARG A 29 -14.81 11.01 -11.46
C ARG A 29 -15.55 12.10 -12.21
N ALA A 30 -14.84 12.84 -13.05
CA ALA A 30 -15.46 13.52 -14.17
C ALA A 30 -16.31 12.46 -14.87
N ILE A 31 -17.63 12.65 -14.85
CA ILE A 31 -18.62 11.76 -15.42
C ILE A 31 -18.28 11.63 -16.92
N ARG A 32 -17.46 10.65 -17.31
CA ARG A 32 -17.33 10.22 -18.70
C ARG A 32 -18.48 9.26 -18.97
N ARG A 33 -19.71 9.78 -18.95
CA ARG A 33 -20.83 9.16 -19.65
C ARG A 33 -20.60 9.40 -21.13
N THR A 34 -20.01 8.43 -21.81
CA THR A 34 -19.99 8.39 -23.28
C THR A 34 -21.39 8.04 -23.77
N SER A 35 -22.29 9.04 -23.78
CA SER A 35 -23.49 9.19 -24.62
C SER A 35 -24.44 10.20 -23.97
N ILE A 36 -24.07 11.49 -24.04
CA ILE A 36 -25.04 12.57 -23.83
C ILE A 36 -25.65 12.83 -25.21
N ASN A 37 -26.79 12.22 -25.51
CA ASN A 37 -27.48 12.40 -26.79
C ASN A 37 -28.45 13.61 -26.79
N SER A 38 -28.51 14.40 -25.71
CA SER A 38 -29.38 15.58 -25.66
C SER A 38 -28.90 16.66 -24.70
N LEU A 39 -28.98 17.92 -25.13
CA LEU A 39 -28.70 19.13 -24.32
C LEU A 39 -29.68 19.31 -23.16
N SER A 40 -30.84 18.65 -23.18
CA SER A 40 -31.85 18.74 -22.11
C SER A 40 -31.47 17.97 -20.83
N ASP A 41 -30.56 16.99 -20.92
CA ASP A 41 -30.18 16.16 -19.76
C ASP A 41 -29.08 16.79 -18.91
N LEU A 42 -28.33 17.76 -19.44
CA LEU A 42 -27.29 18.49 -18.70
C LEU A 42 -27.88 19.33 -17.55
N THR A 43 -29.06 19.92 -17.74
CA THR A 43 -29.67 20.80 -16.72
C THR A 43 -30.22 20.03 -15.52
N LYS A 44 -30.61 18.76 -15.70
CA LYS A 44 -31.08 17.90 -14.59
C LYS A 44 -29.95 17.40 -13.69
N ILE A 45 -28.77 17.17 -14.24
CA ILE A 45 -27.61 16.64 -13.49
C ILE A 45 -26.98 17.71 -12.58
N VAL A 46 -27.10 18.99 -12.93
CA VAL A 46 -26.54 20.10 -12.13
C VAL A 46 -27.38 20.42 -10.88
N SER A 47 -28.60 19.89 -10.76
CA SER A 47 -29.55 20.26 -9.70
C SER A 47 -29.73 19.23 -8.57
N THR A 48 -28.97 18.14 -8.53
CA THR A 48 -29.07 17.14 -7.44
C THR A 48 -27.77 17.07 -6.65
N SER A 49 -27.62 17.97 -5.68
CA SER A 49 -26.53 18.05 -4.72
C SER A 49 -26.64 16.99 -3.59
N SER A 50 -26.88 15.73 -3.94
CA SER A 50 -26.67 14.59 -3.04
C SER A 50 -26.67 13.29 -3.84
N LEU A 51 -25.48 12.81 -4.23
CA LEU A 51 -25.27 11.61 -5.03
C LEU A 51 -24.52 10.51 -4.25
N THR A 52 -24.58 10.54 -2.91
CA THR A 52 -23.95 9.53 -2.06
C THR A 52 -24.71 8.20 -2.00
N GLU A 53 -25.98 8.14 -2.40
CA GLU A 53 -26.81 6.93 -2.23
C GLU A 53 -26.99 6.08 -3.50
N ALA A 54 -26.59 6.56 -4.68
CA ALA A 54 -26.85 5.85 -5.95
C ALA A 54 -25.71 4.92 -6.43
N ILE A 55 -24.65 4.72 -5.64
CA ILE A 55 -23.46 3.95 -6.05
C ILE A 55 -23.58 2.46 -5.67
N GLU A 56 -24.62 2.05 -4.93
CA GLU A 56 -24.73 0.67 -4.45
C GLU A 56 -25.48 -0.31 -5.37
N SER A 57 -26.09 0.13 -6.49
CA SER A 57 -27.05 -0.75 -7.19
C SER A 57 -26.74 -1.17 -8.63
N ASP A 58 -25.57 -0.92 -9.23
CA ASP A 58 -25.41 -1.28 -10.67
C ASP A 58 -23.99 -1.63 -11.17
N ASP A 59 -23.15 -2.26 -10.33
CA ASP A 59 -21.83 -2.78 -10.75
C ASP A 59 -21.64 -4.27 -10.38
N SER A 60 -22.73 -5.04 -10.40
CA SER A 60 -22.74 -6.46 -10.00
C SER A 60 -22.21 -7.44 -11.04
N ASN A 61 -21.46 -7.03 -12.07
CA ASN A 61 -21.01 -7.94 -13.15
C ASN A 61 -19.65 -7.57 -13.80
N LEU A 62 -18.61 -7.31 -13.00
CA LEU A 62 -17.23 -7.34 -13.48
C LEU A 62 -16.37 -8.26 -12.62
N LEU A 63 -16.45 -9.55 -12.97
CA LEU A 63 -15.52 -10.66 -12.72
C LEU A 63 -14.35 -10.37 -11.76
N LEU A 64 -14.57 -10.74 -10.50
CA LEU A 64 -13.78 -11.70 -9.73
C LEU A 64 -12.29 -11.82 -10.10
N THR A 65 -11.48 -10.94 -9.51
CA THR A 65 -10.22 -11.38 -8.89
C THR A 65 -10.51 -11.55 -7.40
N GLU A 66 -10.53 -12.79 -6.92
CA GLU A 66 -11.02 -13.27 -5.61
C GLU A 66 -10.29 -12.72 -4.35
N HIS A 67 -9.55 -11.61 -4.43
CA HIS A 67 -8.80 -11.09 -3.28
C HIS A 67 -8.94 -9.57 -3.03
N LYS A 68 -9.94 -8.89 -3.60
CA LYS A 68 -10.23 -7.50 -3.20
C LYS A 68 -11.41 -7.45 -2.25
N GLU A 69 -11.15 -7.72 -0.96
CA GLU A 69 -11.94 -7.06 0.10
C GLU A 69 -11.83 -5.55 -0.16
N LYS A 70 -12.88 -4.98 -0.75
CA LYS A 70 -12.93 -3.59 -1.16
C LYS A 70 -13.05 -2.74 0.11
N ILE A 71 -11.92 -2.28 0.63
CA ILE A 71 -11.91 -1.39 1.79
C ILE A 71 -12.70 -0.14 1.42
N SER A 72 -13.66 0.24 2.27
CA SER A 72 -14.45 1.45 2.06
C SER A 72 -13.55 2.67 1.85
N PRO A 73 -13.90 3.58 0.93
CA PRO A 73 -13.14 4.81 0.75
C PRO A 73 -13.15 5.70 1.99
N THR A 74 -14.15 5.56 2.86
CA THR A 74 -14.27 6.30 4.12
C THR A 74 -13.54 5.65 5.29
N THR A 75 -12.94 4.47 5.12
CA THR A 75 -12.14 3.84 6.17
C THR A 75 -10.83 4.60 6.35
N LEU A 76 -10.62 5.12 7.57
CA LEU A 76 -9.35 5.68 8.00
C LEU A 76 -8.33 4.56 8.18
N ARG A 77 -7.16 4.70 7.57
CA ARG A 77 -6.08 3.71 7.59
C ARG A 77 -4.82 4.32 8.17
N THR A 78 -4.01 3.50 8.81
CA THR A 78 -2.70 3.91 9.30
C THR A 78 -1.62 3.38 8.38
N GLY A 79 -0.71 4.27 7.98
CA GLY A 79 0.52 3.94 7.28
C GLY A 79 1.72 4.19 8.19
N VAL A 80 2.67 3.28 8.20
CA VAL A 80 3.93 3.44 8.93
C VAL A 80 5.09 3.21 7.97
N PHE A 81 6.04 4.13 7.94
CA PHE A 81 7.37 3.93 7.36
C PHE A 81 8.33 3.65 8.51
N ALA A 82 8.98 2.49 8.51
CA ALA A 82 10.04 2.11 9.43
C ALA A 82 11.36 2.05 8.65
N VAL A 83 12.37 2.75 9.14
CA VAL A 83 13.72 2.80 8.55
C VAL A 83 14.64 1.94 9.40
N VAL A 84 15.24 0.95 8.78
CA VAL A 84 16.14 -0.03 9.42
C VAL A 84 17.48 -0.06 8.68
N GLU A 85 18.55 -0.40 9.40
CA GLU A 85 19.87 -0.54 8.78
C GLU A 85 19.92 -1.84 7.96
N SER A 86 19.47 -2.96 8.52
CA SER A 86 19.39 -4.26 7.84
C SER A 86 18.04 -4.94 8.02
N LEU A 87 17.79 -5.99 7.23
CA LEU A 87 16.61 -6.86 7.40
C LEU A 87 16.63 -7.57 8.77
N ASP A 88 17.81 -7.90 9.29
CA ASP A 88 17.97 -8.59 10.57
C ASP A 88 17.61 -7.66 11.75
N ASP A 89 17.85 -6.35 11.62
CA ASP A 89 17.41 -5.35 12.61
C ASP A 89 15.90 -5.22 12.67
N PHE A 90 15.21 -5.41 11.54
CA PHE A 90 13.75 -5.43 11.48
C PHE A 90 13.19 -6.72 12.10
N ALA A 91 13.83 -7.86 11.82
CA ALA A 91 13.46 -9.15 12.39
C ALA A 91 13.66 -9.24 13.91
N ASN A 92 14.39 -8.30 14.52
CA ASN A 92 14.54 -8.22 15.97
C ASN A 92 13.17 -7.96 16.64
N PRO A 93 12.69 -8.84 17.54
CA PRO A 93 11.38 -8.72 18.17
C PRO A 93 11.14 -7.37 18.87
N SER A 94 12.18 -6.76 19.44
CA SER A 94 12.07 -5.47 20.14
C SER A 94 11.79 -4.30 19.19
N SER A 95 12.50 -4.28 18.05
CA SER A 95 12.35 -3.29 16.98
C SER A 95 10.98 -3.42 16.31
N PHE A 96 10.59 -4.66 16.01
CA PHE A 96 9.31 -4.98 15.42
C PHE A 96 8.15 -4.61 16.33
N ALA A 97 8.18 -5.01 17.62
CA ALA A 97 7.12 -4.67 18.57
C ALA A 97 6.97 -3.15 18.77
N SER A 98 8.08 -2.39 18.75
CA SER A 98 8.03 -0.92 18.79
C SER A 98 7.29 -0.34 17.58
N THR A 99 7.53 -0.92 16.39
CA THR A 99 6.85 -0.55 15.15
C THR A 99 5.37 -0.91 15.19
N MET A 100 5.03 -2.10 15.69
CA MET A 100 3.63 -2.56 15.76
C MET A 100 2.78 -1.71 16.70
N LYS A 101 3.35 -1.21 17.81
CA LYS A 101 2.67 -0.28 18.74
C LYS A 101 2.21 1.03 18.08
N LYS A 102 2.71 1.38 16.89
CA LYS A 102 2.28 2.57 16.15
C LYS A 102 0.92 2.39 15.50
N PHE A 103 0.50 1.15 15.28
CA PHE A 103 -0.84 0.84 14.81
C PHE A 103 -1.81 0.82 15.99
N SER A 104 -2.96 1.46 15.83
CA SER A 104 -4.06 1.28 16.77
C SER A 104 -4.59 -0.14 16.59
N SER A 105 -4.76 -0.88 17.70
CA SER A 105 -5.38 -2.21 17.68
C SER A 105 -6.76 -2.11 17.03
N SER A 106 -6.93 -2.73 15.85
CA SER A 106 -8.19 -2.72 15.12
C SER A 106 -8.91 -4.04 15.31
N SER A 107 -10.14 -4.01 15.81
CA SER A 107 -11.06 -5.16 15.83
C SER A 107 -11.66 -5.50 14.46
N GLN A 108 -11.21 -4.81 13.41
CA GLN A 108 -11.71 -4.93 12.03
C GLN A 108 -10.69 -5.64 11.14
N SER A 109 -11.13 -6.12 9.97
CA SER A 109 -10.26 -6.70 8.93
C SER A 109 -9.03 -5.81 8.68
N PRO A 110 -7.84 -6.39 8.43
CA PRO A 110 -6.62 -5.63 8.21
C PRO A 110 -6.74 -4.61 7.08
N VAL A 111 -6.46 -3.33 7.39
CA VAL A 111 -6.51 -2.20 6.46
C VAL A 111 -5.25 -1.33 6.46
N ASN A 112 -4.39 -1.51 7.46
CA ASN A 112 -3.18 -0.70 7.64
C ASN A 112 -2.07 -1.14 6.69
N VAL A 113 -1.05 -0.30 6.53
CA VAL A 113 0.07 -0.59 5.63
C VAL A 113 1.39 -0.26 6.33
N LEU A 114 2.37 -1.15 6.16
CA LEU A 114 3.72 -1.00 6.65
C LEU A 114 4.69 -0.90 5.48
N TYR A 115 5.61 0.06 5.56
CA TYR A 115 6.74 0.16 4.65
C TYR A 115 8.01 0.03 5.47
N VAL A 116 8.88 -0.88 5.08
CA VAL A 116 10.19 -1.09 5.71
C VAL A 116 11.24 -0.63 4.72
N ILE A 117 11.96 0.44 5.07
CA ILE A 117 13.05 1.00 4.28
C ILE A 117 14.35 0.44 4.82
N VAL A 118 15.02 -0.40 4.04
CA VAL A 118 16.27 -1.04 4.42
C VAL A 118 17.43 -0.28 3.79
N LYS A 119 18.32 0.26 4.61
CA LYS A 119 19.48 1.04 4.14
C LYS A 119 20.63 0.18 3.63
N ALA A 120 20.77 -1.04 4.16
CA ALA A 120 21.72 -2.01 3.65
C ALA A 120 21.34 -2.33 2.21
N GLY A 121 21.98 -1.63 1.27
CA GLY A 121 21.77 -1.88 -0.14
C GLY A 121 22.43 -3.18 -0.57
N PHE A 122 21.89 -3.76 -1.64
CA PHE A 122 22.31 -5.03 -2.22
C PHE A 122 22.83 -4.84 -3.65
N THR A 123 23.47 -5.86 -4.21
CA THR A 123 24.17 -5.79 -5.49
C THR A 123 23.59 -6.79 -6.49
N GLY A 124 23.02 -6.27 -7.58
CA GLY A 124 22.58 -7.07 -8.72
C GLY A 124 21.20 -7.73 -8.58
N GLU A 125 20.64 -8.15 -9.72
CA GLU A 125 19.28 -8.72 -9.80
C GLU A 125 19.21 -10.16 -9.25
N SER A 126 20.30 -10.92 -9.34
CA SER A 126 20.35 -12.31 -8.85
C SER A 126 20.19 -12.43 -7.33
N GLU A 127 20.43 -11.36 -6.57
CA GLU A 127 20.19 -11.31 -5.13
C GLU A 127 18.73 -11.03 -4.79
N THR A 128 17.92 -10.54 -5.74
CA THR A 128 16.53 -10.11 -5.48
C THR A 128 15.64 -11.27 -5.07
N ASP A 129 15.77 -12.44 -5.71
CA ASP A 129 14.97 -13.62 -5.35
C ASP A 129 15.39 -14.18 -3.98
N ALA A 130 16.70 -14.22 -3.70
CA ALA A 130 17.19 -14.60 -2.37
C ALA A 130 16.73 -13.63 -1.28
N LEU A 131 16.67 -12.32 -1.58
CA LEU A 131 16.11 -11.31 -0.68
C LEU A 131 14.61 -11.47 -0.52
N ALA A 132 13.88 -11.84 -1.57
CA ALA A 132 12.45 -12.12 -1.50
C ALA A 132 12.15 -13.33 -0.60
N GLU A 133 12.93 -14.41 -0.72
CA GLU A 133 12.85 -15.56 0.19
C GLU A 133 13.17 -15.15 1.64
N LYS A 134 14.23 -14.35 1.86
CA LYS A 134 14.57 -13.86 3.21
C LYS A 134 13.45 -12.98 3.80
N CYS A 135 12.88 -12.09 3.00
CA CYS A 135 11.77 -11.25 3.42
C CYS A 135 10.51 -12.07 3.72
N GLU A 136 10.23 -13.11 2.93
CA GLU A 136 9.12 -14.03 3.17
C GLU A 136 9.27 -14.76 4.51
N GLN A 137 10.47 -15.29 4.80
CA GLN A 137 10.75 -15.92 6.11
C GLN A 137 10.54 -14.97 7.29
N ILE A 138 11.00 -13.73 7.18
CA ILE A 138 10.80 -12.70 8.21
C ILE A 138 9.31 -12.40 8.37
N VAL A 139 8.59 -12.19 7.27
CA VAL A 139 7.16 -11.88 7.25
C VAL A 139 6.34 -13.01 7.85
N ASP A 140 6.63 -14.26 7.50
CA ASP A 140 5.95 -15.44 8.03
C ASP A 140 6.09 -15.53 9.55
N SER A 141 7.31 -15.29 10.06
CA SER A 141 7.58 -15.32 11.51
C SER A 141 6.85 -14.22 12.29
N LEU A 142 6.46 -13.13 11.64
CA LEU A 142 5.83 -11.95 12.25
C LEU A 142 4.34 -11.80 11.90
N SER A 143 3.81 -12.71 11.08
CA SER A 143 2.47 -12.65 10.48
C SER A 143 1.34 -12.48 11.51
N THR A 144 1.41 -13.23 12.63
CA THR A 144 0.40 -13.17 13.70
C THR A 144 0.31 -11.80 14.36
N GLU A 145 1.46 -11.18 14.64
CA GLU A 145 1.52 -9.85 15.26
C GLU A 145 1.11 -8.74 14.27
N MET A 146 1.45 -8.89 12.99
CA MET A 146 1.00 -7.97 11.93
C MET A 146 -0.51 -8.02 11.75
N GLU A 147 -1.11 -9.22 11.74
CA GLU A 147 -2.56 -9.40 11.63
C GLU A 147 -3.28 -8.81 12.85
N ALA A 148 -2.77 -9.05 14.07
CA ALA A 148 -3.30 -8.46 15.30
C ALA A 148 -3.23 -6.92 15.30
N SER A 149 -2.24 -6.34 14.60
CA SER A 149 -2.06 -4.90 14.42
C SER A 149 -2.86 -4.34 13.22
N GLY A 150 -3.67 -5.16 12.56
CA GLY A 150 -4.48 -4.78 11.41
C GLY A 150 -3.67 -4.42 10.16
N VAL A 151 -2.43 -4.90 10.05
CA VAL A 151 -1.56 -4.65 8.89
C VAL A 151 -2.03 -5.51 7.72
N ARG A 152 -2.57 -4.89 6.67
CA ARG A 152 -2.99 -5.61 5.48
C ARG A 152 -1.83 -5.97 4.57
N ARG A 153 -0.83 -5.10 4.52
CA ARG A 153 0.26 -5.19 3.56
C ARG A 153 1.54 -4.61 4.15
N ILE A 154 2.64 -5.31 3.91
CA ILE A 154 3.99 -4.89 4.20
C ILE A 154 4.76 -4.77 2.88
N SER A 155 5.54 -3.70 2.72
CA SER A 155 6.40 -3.50 1.56
C SER A 155 7.83 -3.19 2.01
N PHE A 156 8.79 -3.99 1.57
CA PHE A 156 10.20 -3.73 1.76
C PHE A 156 10.71 -2.89 0.59
N LEU A 157 11.38 -1.78 0.91
CA LEU A 157 12.11 -0.95 -0.02
C LEU A 157 13.59 -1.22 0.22
N LEU A 158 14.25 -1.80 -0.77
CA LEU A 158 15.64 -2.21 -0.71
C LEU A 158 16.44 -1.31 -1.64
N ASP A 159 17.48 -0.68 -1.12
CA ASP A 159 18.36 0.16 -1.92
C ASP A 159 19.21 -0.70 -2.87
N GLN A 160 19.13 -0.44 -4.18
CA GLN A 160 19.88 -1.21 -5.17
C GLN A 160 21.15 -0.44 -5.55
N LYS A 161 22.31 -1.01 -5.25
CA LYS A 161 23.59 -0.39 -5.58
C LYS A 161 23.98 -0.72 -7.02
N SER A 162 24.32 0.32 -7.78
CA SER A 162 24.96 0.18 -9.10
C SER A 162 26.41 -0.28 -8.90
N GLU A 163 26.83 -1.32 -9.62
CA GLU A 163 28.23 -1.77 -9.69
C GLU A 163 29.08 -0.98 -10.71
N GLY A 164 28.53 0.10 -11.31
CA GLY A 164 29.20 0.89 -12.34
C GLY A 164 29.73 2.25 -11.89
N GLU A 165 30.73 2.78 -12.61
CA GLU A 165 31.27 4.15 -12.42
C GLU A 165 30.24 5.25 -12.70
N ILE A 166 29.20 4.94 -13.48
CA ILE A 166 28.05 5.81 -13.68
C ILE A 166 27.02 5.45 -12.61
N GLN A 167 26.88 6.34 -11.61
CA GLN A 167 25.77 6.31 -10.66
C GLN A 167 24.46 6.68 -11.37
N GLU A 168 23.99 5.82 -12.28
CA GLU A 168 22.59 5.84 -12.64
C GLU A 168 21.84 5.44 -11.37
N GLN A 169 21.05 6.38 -10.83
CA GLN A 169 20.19 6.12 -9.69
C GLN A 169 19.21 5.02 -10.08
N MET A 170 19.52 3.78 -9.70
CA MET A 170 18.59 2.67 -9.84
C MET A 170 17.39 2.93 -8.94
N SER A 171 16.20 2.57 -9.44
CA SER A 171 15.01 2.62 -8.60
C SER A 171 15.14 1.57 -7.51
N PRO A 172 14.70 1.85 -6.27
CA PRO A 172 14.78 0.87 -5.20
C PRO A 172 13.94 -0.36 -5.55
N ALA A 173 14.43 -1.54 -5.19
CA ALA A 173 13.64 -2.75 -5.32
C ALA A 173 12.49 -2.71 -4.29
N VAL A 174 11.29 -3.11 -4.72
CA VAL A 174 10.09 -3.09 -3.89
C VAL A 174 9.48 -4.48 -3.86
N LEU A 175 9.49 -5.10 -2.69
CA LEU A 175 8.90 -6.41 -2.43
C LEU A 175 7.68 -6.22 -1.54
N THR A 176 6.52 -6.74 -1.94
CA THR A 176 5.25 -6.47 -1.27
C THR A 176 4.55 -7.76 -0.91
N TYR A 177 4.15 -7.89 0.36
CA TYR A 177 3.51 -9.06 0.93
C TYR A 177 2.18 -8.70 1.56
N ARG A 178 1.19 -9.58 1.44
CA ARG A 178 -0.20 -9.23 1.75
C ARG A 178 -0.98 -10.28 2.55
N CYS A 179 -1.65 -9.81 3.61
CA CYS A 179 -2.62 -10.56 4.42
C CYS A 179 -3.69 -11.25 3.54
N PRO A 180 -4.15 -12.47 3.89
CA PRO A 180 -3.98 -13.16 5.19
C PRO A 180 -2.75 -14.06 5.32
N ASN A 181 -2.21 -14.57 4.22
CA ASN A 181 -1.06 -15.47 4.25
C ASN A 181 0.27 -14.76 4.01
N TYR A 182 0.26 -13.44 3.83
CA TYR A 182 1.43 -12.61 3.56
C TYR A 182 2.36 -13.16 2.47
N ARG A 183 1.79 -13.74 1.41
CA ARG A 183 2.57 -14.09 0.22
C ARG A 183 2.96 -12.87 -0.58
N GLU A 184 4.08 -12.97 -1.29
CA GLU A 184 4.55 -11.91 -2.18
C GLU A 184 3.53 -11.69 -3.32
N GLU A 185 3.20 -10.43 -3.59
CA GLU A 185 2.49 -10.03 -4.81
C GLU A 185 3.50 -9.77 -5.93
N SER A 186 4.10 -10.83 -6.48
CA SER A 186 5.21 -10.73 -7.46
C SER A 186 4.84 -9.95 -8.74
N LEU A 187 3.55 -9.87 -9.09
CA LEU A 187 3.05 -9.04 -10.21
C LEU A 187 3.32 -7.53 -10.03
N TYR A 188 3.40 -7.07 -8.77
CA TYR A 188 3.67 -5.66 -8.43
C TYR A 188 5.09 -5.46 -7.91
N ARG A 189 6.00 -6.42 -8.16
CA ARG A 189 7.41 -6.30 -7.80
C ARG A 189 7.99 -5.03 -8.42
N ASN A 190 8.82 -4.32 -7.66
CA ASN A 190 9.44 -3.03 -8.02
C ASN A 190 8.45 -1.88 -8.26
N ILE A 191 7.19 -2.02 -7.84
CA ILE A 191 6.18 -0.98 -7.99
C ILE A 191 5.68 -0.60 -6.62
N PHE A 192 5.73 0.70 -6.32
CA PHE A 192 5.11 1.23 -5.13
C PHE A 192 3.61 0.91 -5.14
N PRO A 193 3.08 0.22 -4.12
CA PRO A 193 1.69 -0.21 -4.20
C PRO A 193 0.69 0.95 -4.21
N SER A 194 1.10 2.14 -3.76
CA SER A 194 0.29 3.36 -3.87
C SER A 194 0.22 3.93 -5.29
N GLN A 195 0.94 3.35 -6.26
CA GLN A 195 1.04 3.77 -7.67
C GLN A 195 0.53 2.70 -8.64
N VAL A 196 0.15 1.51 -8.16
CA VAL A 196 -0.32 0.38 -9.01
C VAL A 196 -1.49 0.76 -9.91
N TYR A 197 -2.30 1.76 -9.54
CA TYR A 197 -3.39 2.26 -10.40
C TYR A 197 -2.91 2.82 -11.75
N HIS A 198 -1.63 3.14 -11.90
CA HIS A 198 -1.05 3.59 -13.17
C HIS A 198 -0.87 2.47 -14.19
N LEU A 199 -0.88 1.21 -13.77
CA LEU A 199 -0.59 0.06 -14.63
C LEU A 199 -1.81 -0.46 -15.40
N ASP A 200 -3.02 0.00 -15.05
CA ASP A 200 -4.27 -0.37 -15.70
C ASP A 200 -4.43 -1.90 -15.94
N LEU A 201 -3.91 -2.72 -15.02
CA LEU A 201 -3.79 -4.19 -15.16
C LEU A 201 -5.13 -4.95 -15.30
N ASN A 202 -6.24 -4.22 -15.18
CA ASN A 202 -7.58 -4.77 -15.38
C ASN A 202 -8.08 -4.62 -16.83
N ARG A 203 -7.25 -4.10 -17.75
CA ARG A 203 -7.50 -4.05 -19.19
C ARG A 203 -6.80 -5.19 -19.91
#